data_AF-A0A349DY12-F1
#
_entry.id   AF-A0A349DY12-F1
#
_cell.length_a   1.000
_cell.length_b   1.000
_cell.length_c   1.000
_cell.angle_alpha   90.00
_cell.angle_beta   90.00
_cell.angle_gamma   90.00
#
_symmetry.space_group_name_H-M   'P 1'
#
loop_
_entity.id
_entity.type
_entity.pdbx_description
1 polymer ?
#
loop_
_entity_poly.entity_id
_entity_poly.type
_entity_poly.pdbx_seq_one_letter_code
_entity_poly.pdbx_strand_id
1 'polypeptide(L)'
;MDKEKQSGYALIGLGGAAMFLGITFTGLVPVIGGAVVAFLGVRKLMRPSRSLPAANQRGQIPSFEMDDSMILRLAKRKGGKLTVAELARQTSLTNEQAKARLEQFHLKGKTELHVTDDGIIVYEFIEE
;
A
#
# COMPACT_ATOMS: atom_id res chain seq x y z
N MET A 1 35.31 70.85 -24.89
CA MET A 1 34.95 70.51 -26.27
C MET A 1 34.89 69.00 -26.29
N ASP A 2 33.77 68.46 -25.83
CA ASP A 2 33.65 67.09 -25.31
C ASP A 2 32.38 66.43 -25.85
N LYS A 3 32.43 66.06 -27.12
CA LYS A 3 31.44 65.19 -27.75
C LYS A 3 32.16 64.45 -28.86
N GLU A 4 32.67 63.24 -28.60
CA GLU A 4 32.86 62.25 -29.68
C GLU A 4 33.23 60.83 -29.25
N LYS A 5 33.64 60.59 -28.00
CA LYS A 5 34.12 59.25 -27.58
C LYS A 5 33.13 58.41 -26.78
N GLN A 6 31.82 58.61 -26.95
CA GLN A 6 30.80 57.87 -26.20
C GLN A 6 29.87 56.99 -27.06
N SER A 7 29.98 57.05 -28.39
CA SER A 7 29.02 56.42 -29.30
C SER A 7 29.37 54.99 -29.74
N GLY A 8 30.57 54.48 -29.39
CA GLY A 8 31.03 53.17 -29.86
C GLY A 8 30.59 51.97 -29.01
N TYR A 9 30.28 52.17 -27.73
CA TYR A 9 29.95 51.07 -26.81
C TYR A 9 28.45 50.85 -26.58
N ALA A 10 27.60 51.77 -27.07
CA ALA A 10 26.15 51.67 -26.90
C ALA A 10 25.48 50.72 -27.93
N LEU A 11 26.21 50.22 -28.93
CA LEU A 11 25.66 49.39 -30.02
C LEU A 11 25.99 47.88 -29.93
N ILE A 12 26.71 47.45 -28.89
CA ILE A 12 26.98 46.02 -28.64
C ILE A 12 26.11 45.46 -27.50
N GLY A 13 25.40 46.32 -26.77
CA GLY A 13 24.69 45.96 -25.53
C GLY A 13 23.31 45.31 -25.68
N LEU A 14 22.72 45.27 -26.88
CA LEU A 14 21.31 44.82 -27.04
C LEU A 14 21.11 43.57 -27.89
N GLY A 15 22.10 43.16 -28.70
CA GLY A 15 21.98 41.96 -29.55
C GLY A 15 22.52 40.66 -28.94
N GLY A 16 23.60 40.74 -28.14
CA GLY A 16 24.32 39.54 -27.68
C GLY A 16 23.68 38.81 -26.49
N ALA A 17 22.99 39.53 -25.61
CA ALA A 17 22.42 38.94 -24.39
C ALA A 17 21.13 38.13 -24.65
N ALA A 18 20.41 38.42 -25.75
CA ALA A 18 19.17 37.71 -26.09
C ALA A 18 19.41 36.30 -26.67
N MET A 19 20.61 36.01 -27.18
CA MET A 19 20.90 34.72 -27.84
C MET A 19 21.15 33.55 -26.87
N PHE A 20 21.37 33.78 -25.58
CA PHE A 20 21.69 32.70 -24.63
C PHE A 20 20.52 32.19 -23.78
N LEU A 21 19.39 32.88 -23.75
CA LEU A 21 18.24 32.50 -22.91
C LEU A 21 17.18 31.64 -23.62
N GLY A 22 17.31 31.40 -24.93
CA GLY A 22 16.33 30.61 -25.69
C GLY A 22 16.61 29.11 -25.76
N ILE A 23 17.84 28.65 -25.49
CA ILE A 23 18.27 27.27 -25.81
C ILE A 23 18.34 26.37 -24.56
N THR A 24 18.45 26.92 -23.35
CA THR A 24 18.63 26.10 -22.14
C THR A 24 17.33 25.52 -21.59
N PHE A 25 16.17 26.11 -21.88
CA PHE A 25 14.89 25.65 -21.32
C PHE A 25 14.21 24.53 -22.13
N THR A 26 14.42 24.49 -23.45
CA THR A 26 13.71 23.55 -24.34
C THR A 26 14.43 22.20 -24.50
N GLY A 27 15.72 22.11 -24.14
CA GLY A 27 16.51 20.88 -24.27
C GLY A 27 16.61 20.03 -23.00
N LEU A 28 16.48 20.62 -21.81
CA LEU A 28 16.75 19.90 -20.56
C LEU A 28 15.53 19.14 -20.00
N VAL A 29 14.33 19.66 -20.23
CA VAL A 29 13.06 19.08 -19.74
C VAL A 29 12.75 17.70 -20.35
N PRO A 30 12.87 17.45 -21.68
CA PRO A 30 12.56 16.13 -22.23
C PRO A 30 13.55 15.04 -21.80
N VAL A 31 14.81 15.39 -21.50
CA VAL A 31 15.83 14.42 -21.07
C VAL A 31 15.55 13.91 -19.66
N ILE A 32 15.19 14.79 -18.73
CA ILE A 32 14.86 14.40 -17.34
C ILE A 32 13.52 13.64 -17.32
N GLY A 33 12.51 14.12 -18.05
CA GLY A 33 11.21 13.43 -18.14
C GLY A 33 11.31 12.04 -18.77
N GLY A 34 12.05 11.93 -19.88
CA GLY A 34 12.30 10.66 -20.55
C GLY A 34 13.08 9.66 -19.70
N ALA A 35 14.11 10.11 -18.97
CA ALA A 35 14.89 9.25 -18.09
C ALA A 35 14.06 8.71 -16.90
N VAL A 36 13.19 9.53 -16.31
CA VAL A 36 12.31 9.11 -15.21
C VAL A 36 11.27 8.08 -15.68
N VAL A 37 10.65 8.30 -16.84
CA VAL A 37 9.67 7.35 -17.41
C VAL A 37 10.35 6.05 -17.88
N ALA A 38 11.55 6.13 -18.46
CA ALA A 38 12.32 4.94 -18.81
C ALA A 38 12.73 4.14 -17.57
N PHE A 39 13.20 4.80 -16.50
CA PHE A 39 13.61 4.13 -15.26
C PHE A 39 12.41 3.49 -14.52
N LEU A 40 11.26 4.15 -14.49
CA LEU A 40 10.03 3.60 -13.88
C LEU A 40 9.37 2.53 -14.77
N GLY A 41 9.39 2.69 -16.09
CA GLY A 41 8.82 1.77 -17.07
C GLY A 41 9.61 0.48 -17.23
N VAL A 42 10.95 0.57 -17.28
CA VAL A 42 11.85 -0.60 -17.34
C VAL A 42 11.73 -1.44 -16.06
N ARG A 43 11.53 -0.83 -14.90
CA ARG A 43 11.30 -1.56 -13.64
C ARG A 43 9.99 -2.34 -13.61
N LYS A 44 9.00 -1.95 -14.44
CA LYS A 44 7.72 -2.65 -14.59
C LYS A 44 7.75 -3.75 -15.66
N LEU A 45 8.61 -3.60 -16.68
CA LEU A 45 8.79 -4.59 -17.76
C LEU A 45 9.83 -5.67 -17.43
N MET A 46 10.83 -5.36 -16.59
CA MET A 46 11.74 -6.34 -15.97
C MET A 46 11.12 -6.99 -14.70
N ARG A 47 9.81 -7.20 -14.67
CA ARG A 47 9.28 -8.28 -13.84
C ARG A 47 9.46 -9.54 -14.66
N PRO A 48 10.48 -10.39 -14.39
CA PRO A 48 10.55 -11.67 -15.07
C PRO A 48 9.21 -12.32 -14.83
N SER A 49 8.60 -12.81 -15.91
CA SER A 49 7.57 -13.81 -15.84
C SER A 49 8.18 -14.99 -15.08
N ARG A 50 8.13 -14.92 -13.74
CA ARG A 50 8.26 -16.07 -12.88
C ARG A 50 7.00 -16.84 -13.17
N SER A 51 7.11 -17.71 -14.17
CA SER A 51 6.58 -19.05 -14.09
C SER A 51 6.80 -19.53 -12.66
N LEU A 52 5.76 -19.36 -11.84
CA LEU A 52 5.60 -20.02 -10.56
C LEU A 52 4.84 -21.31 -10.88
N PRO A 53 5.50 -22.48 -10.86
CA PRO A 53 4.79 -23.73 -10.83
C PRO A 53 4.29 -23.94 -9.39
N ALA A 54 2.97 -24.03 -9.28
CA ALA A 54 2.19 -24.69 -8.22
C ALA A 54 2.33 -24.20 -6.76
N ALA A 55 1.20 -24.35 -6.05
CA ALA A 55 1.03 -24.25 -4.60
C ALA A 55 1.09 -22.83 -4.01
N ASN A 56 -0.04 -22.10 -4.09
CA ASN A 56 -0.85 -21.82 -2.89
C ASN A 56 -2.03 -20.91 -3.28
N GLN A 57 -3.02 -21.45 -4.00
CA GLN A 57 -4.35 -20.84 -4.09
C GLN A 57 -5.08 -21.03 -2.75
N ARG A 58 -4.53 -20.50 -1.65
CA ARG A 58 -5.34 -20.23 -0.46
C ARG A 58 -6.21 -19.05 -0.82
N GLY A 59 -7.45 -19.41 -1.16
CA GLY A 59 -8.44 -18.55 -1.77
C GLY A 59 -8.45 -17.16 -1.16
N GLN A 60 -8.57 -16.19 -2.04
CA GLN A 60 -9.30 -14.97 -1.70
C GLN A 60 -10.69 -15.43 -1.27
N ILE A 61 -10.84 -15.74 0.02
CA ILE A 61 -12.14 -15.97 0.64
C ILE A 61 -12.88 -14.66 0.39
N PRO A 62 -13.99 -14.66 -0.36
CA PRO A 62 -14.78 -13.44 -0.53
C PRO A 62 -15.02 -12.90 0.88
N SER A 63 -14.66 -11.62 1.09
CA SER A 63 -14.91 -10.93 2.35
C SER A 63 -16.41 -10.78 2.49
N PHE A 64 -17.08 -11.86 2.89
CA PHE A 64 -18.44 -11.83 3.38
C PHE A 64 -18.37 -10.93 4.59
N GLU A 65 -18.72 -9.65 4.44
CA GLU A 65 -18.80 -8.65 5.51
C GLU A 65 -19.85 -9.10 6.52
N MET A 66 -19.55 -10.15 7.26
CA MET A 66 -20.15 -10.35 8.57
C MET A 66 -19.59 -9.22 9.41
N ASP A 67 -20.51 -8.44 9.94
CA ASP A 67 -20.22 -7.24 10.68
C ASP A 67 -19.37 -7.64 11.90
N ASP A 68 -18.13 -7.15 11.98
CA ASP A 68 -17.18 -7.47 13.06
C ASP A 68 -17.83 -7.19 14.44
N SER A 69 -18.81 -6.28 14.47
CA SER A 69 -19.69 -5.97 15.59
C SER A 69 -20.44 -7.18 16.15
N MET A 70 -20.92 -8.10 15.30
CA MET A 70 -21.66 -9.29 15.70
C MET A 70 -20.75 -10.28 16.43
N ILE A 71 -19.53 -10.48 15.93
CA ILE A 71 -18.52 -11.36 16.54
C ILE A 71 -18.13 -10.82 17.92
N LEU A 72 -17.90 -9.51 18.02
CA LEU A 72 -17.59 -8.87 19.30
C LEU A 72 -18.74 -8.97 20.30
N ARG A 73 -20.00 -8.80 19.87
CA ARG A 73 -21.18 -9.02 20.72
C ARG A 73 -21.30 -10.46 21.18
N LEU A 74 -20.94 -11.41 20.32
CA LEU A 74 -20.93 -12.83 20.64
C LEU A 74 -19.87 -13.15 21.70
N ALA A 75 -18.66 -12.63 21.51
CA ALA A 75 -17.56 -12.74 22.47
C ALA A 75 -17.96 -12.13 23.83
N LYS A 76 -18.51 -10.92 23.86
CA LYS A 76 -19.05 -10.28 25.08
C LYS A 76 -20.05 -11.18 25.81
N ARG A 77 -21.01 -11.77 25.09
CA ARG A 77 -22.01 -12.69 25.68
C ARG A 77 -21.39 -13.97 26.26
N LYS A 78 -20.22 -14.38 25.78
CA LYS A 78 -19.49 -15.57 26.21
C LYS A 78 -18.34 -15.28 27.17
N GLY A 79 -18.31 -14.08 27.75
CA GLY A 79 -17.28 -13.68 28.72
C GLY A 79 -15.93 -13.37 28.07
N GLY A 80 -15.94 -12.86 26.85
CA GLY A 80 -14.74 -12.48 26.10
C GLY A 80 -14.02 -13.64 25.44
N LYS A 81 -14.47 -14.89 25.59
CA LYS A 81 -13.80 -16.08 25.05
C LYS A 81 -14.64 -16.72 23.94
N LEU A 82 -13.99 -17.12 22.86
CA LEU A 82 -14.66 -17.74 21.74
C LEU A 82 -13.80 -18.79 21.06
N THR A 83 -14.38 -19.96 20.80
CA THR A 83 -13.77 -21.00 19.95
C THR A 83 -14.27 -20.92 18.51
N VAL A 84 -13.51 -21.52 17.59
CA VAL A 84 -13.92 -21.64 16.18
C VAL A 84 -15.29 -22.33 16.05
N ALA A 85 -15.50 -23.42 16.79
CA ALA A 85 -16.75 -24.19 16.77
C ALA A 85 -17.91 -23.37 17.33
N GLU A 86 -17.70 -22.57 18.38
CA GLU A 86 -18.75 -21.71 18.92
C GLU A 86 -19.15 -20.59 17.98
N LEU A 87 -18.18 -19.99 17.30
CA LEU A 87 -18.44 -18.97 16.30
C LEU A 87 -19.21 -19.57 15.11
N ALA A 88 -18.74 -20.69 14.56
CA ALA A 88 -19.39 -21.38 13.45
C ALA A 88 -20.80 -21.86 13.78
N ARG A 89 -21.06 -22.33 15.02
CA ARG A 89 -22.42 -22.74 15.45
C ARG A 89 -23.40 -21.59 15.63
N GLN A 90 -22.91 -20.43 16.07
CA GLN A 90 -23.76 -19.26 16.36
C GLN A 90 -23.87 -18.31 15.17
N THR A 91 -23.16 -18.58 14.09
CA THR A 91 -23.18 -17.82 12.85
C THR A 91 -23.47 -18.75 11.68
N SER A 92 -23.62 -18.19 10.48
CA SER A 92 -23.75 -18.98 9.25
C SER A 92 -22.39 -19.32 8.61
N LEU A 93 -21.29 -19.20 9.37
CA LEU A 93 -19.93 -19.41 8.88
C LEU A 93 -19.54 -20.89 8.93
N THR A 94 -18.75 -21.33 7.94
CA THR A 94 -18.06 -22.62 8.03
C THR A 94 -16.94 -22.56 9.09
N ASN A 95 -16.50 -23.71 9.59
CA ASN A 95 -15.37 -23.78 10.54
C ASN A 95 -14.11 -23.09 10.01
N GLU A 96 -13.82 -23.20 8.71
CA GLU A 96 -12.67 -22.54 8.08
C GLU A 96 -12.82 -21.01 8.05
N GLN A 97 -14.02 -20.51 7.72
CA GLN A 97 -14.31 -19.07 7.71
C GLN A 97 -14.27 -18.50 9.12
N ALA A 98 -14.85 -19.19 10.10
CA ALA A 98 -14.82 -18.80 11.51
C ALA A 98 -13.38 -18.75 12.03
N LYS A 99 -12.55 -19.76 11.70
CA LYS A 99 -11.13 -19.78 12.04
C LYS A 99 -10.39 -18.59 11.42
N ALA A 100 -10.54 -18.37 10.12
CA ALA A 100 -9.90 -17.25 9.43
C ALA A 100 -10.29 -15.90 10.04
N ARG A 101 -11.54 -15.74 10.48
CA ARG A 101 -12.00 -14.52 11.15
C ARG A 101 -11.37 -14.33 12.52
N LEU A 102 -11.35 -15.36 13.36
CA LEU A 102 -10.69 -15.28 14.68
C LEU A 102 -9.18 -15.03 14.54
N GLU A 103 -8.53 -15.67 13.57
CA GLU A 103 -7.14 -15.38 13.22
C GLU A 103 -6.94 -13.93 12.79
N GLN A 104 -7.87 -13.34 12.02
CA GLN A 104 -7.79 -11.92 11.68
C GLN A 104 -7.89 -11.01 12.91
N PHE A 105 -8.73 -11.34 13.90
CA PHE A 105 -8.78 -10.60 15.17
C PHE A 105 -7.48 -10.73 15.96
N HIS A 106 -6.87 -11.91 15.96
CA HIS A 106 -5.58 -12.15 16.59
C HIS A 106 -4.46 -11.37 15.90
N LEU A 107 -4.40 -11.38 14.58
CA LEU A 107 -3.43 -10.61 13.79
C LEU A 107 -3.58 -9.10 13.98
N LYS A 108 -4.80 -8.62 14.26
CA LYS A 108 -5.08 -7.23 14.62
C LYS A 108 -4.74 -6.89 16.08
N GLY A 109 -4.24 -7.86 16.86
CA GLY A 109 -3.91 -7.68 18.28
C GLY A 109 -5.13 -7.52 19.18
N LYS A 110 -6.33 -7.93 18.72
CA LYS A 110 -7.58 -7.80 19.49
C LYS A 110 -7.90 -9.03 20.34
N THR A 111 -7.23 -10.15 20.07
CA THR A 111 -7.44 -11.40 20.80
C THR A 111 -6.12 -12.08 21.12
N GLU A 112 -6.03 -12.69 22.29
CA GLU A 112 -5.01 -13.65 22.65
C GLU A 112 -5.46 -15.07 22.31
N LEU A 113 -4.53 -15.92 21.92
CA LEU A 113 -4.79 -17.33 21.64
C LEU A 113 -4.31 -18.15 22.84
N HIS A 114 -5.25 -18.88 23.43
CA HIS A 114 -5.01 -19.79 24.54
C HIS A 114 -5.33 -21.21 24.10
N VAL A 115 -4.52 -22.17 24.50
CA VAL A 115 -4.77 -23.60 24.28
C VAL A 115 -5.12 -24.20 25.63
N THR A 116 -6.30 -24.80 25.75
CA THR A 116 -6.71 -25.48 26.99
C THR A 116 -5.91 -26.77 27.19
N ASP A 117 -5.94 -27.33 28.40
CA ASP A 117 -5.30 -28.62 28.71
C ASP A 117 -5.83 -29.77 27.83
N ASP A 118 -7.06 -29.64 27.34
CA ASP A 118 -7.70 -30.56 26.39
C ASP A 118 -7.26 -30.35 24.92
N GLY A 119 -6.35 -29.40 24.66
CA GLY A 119 -5.85 -29.08 23.32
C GLY A 119 -6.79 -28.23 22.47
N ILE A 120 -7.78 -27.57 23.08
CA ILE A 120 -8.76 -26.73 22.36
C ILE A 120 -8.23 -25.31 22.24
N ILE A 121 -8.26 -24.77 21.02
CA ILE A 121 -7.87 -23.37 20.76
C ILE A 121 -9.03 -22.44 21.13
N VAL A 122 -8.77 -21.55 22.07
CA VAL A 122 -9.69 -20.52 22.56
C VAL A 122 -9.11 -19.15 22.25
N TYR A 123 -9.91 -18.28 21.64
CA TYR A 123 -9.55 -16.89 21.41
C TYR A 123 -10.18 -16.02 22.49
N GLU A 124 -9.34 -15.35 23.28
CA GLU A 124 -9.75 -14.43 24.34
C GLU A 124 -9.63 -13.00 23.82
N PHE A 125 -10.74 -12.28 23.75
CA PHE A 125 -10.80 -10.90 23.33
C PHE A 125 -10.27 -10.01 24.45
N ILE A 126 -9.26 -9.22 24.11
CA ILE A 126 -8.71 -8.19 24.97
C ILE A 126 -9.67 -7.01 24.86
N GLU A 127 -10.70 -6.99 25.70
CA GLU A 127 -11.57 -5.82 25.80
C GLU A 127 -10.81 -4.71 26.55
N GLU A 128 -10.72 -3.52 25.94
CA GLU A 128 -10.55 -2.24 26.67
C GLU A 128 -11.91 -1.68 27.10
#